data_AF-A0A954T915-F1
#
_entry.id   AF-A0A954T915-F1
#
_cell.length_a   1.000
_cell.length_b   1.000
_cell.length_c   1.000
_cell.angle_alpha   90.00
_cell.angle_beta   90.00
_cell.angle_gamma   90.00
#
_symmetry.space_group_name_H-M   'P 1'
#
loop_
_entity.id
_entity.type
_entity.pdbx_description
1 polymer ?
#
loop_
_entity_poly.entity_id
_entity_poly.type
_entity_poly.pdbx_seq_one_letter_code
_entity_poly.pdbx_strand_id
1 'polypeptide(L)'
;MHDCLQHPVNQLLLKQDLTADLVCNCIGVIMDGACDPVDIAAFLTAMAAKGVVAAELVGAARAMRSRASRIVTQRSPLLDTCGTGGDRLHTFNISTATAIVAAACGVNVAKHGNRSVSSSSGSADVLESLGVNINLTADLAGRCLDEIGIAFCFAPVLHGAMKYAAPVRRQLGFPTIFNLLGPLTNPAGA
;
A
#
# COMPACT_ATOMS: atom_id res chain seq x y z
N MET A 1 -24.48 4.62 9.04
CA MET A 1 -24.06 3.52 8.16
C MET A 1 -24.50 3.83 6.76
N HIS A 2 -23.56 4.27 5.92
CA HIS A 2 -23.76 4.37 4.47
C HIS A 2 -24.23 3.00 3.93
N ASP A 3 -25.30 2.95 3.13
CA ASP A 3 -25.87 1.70 2.60
C ASP A 3 -24.82 0.81 1.90
N CYS A 4 -23.78 1.43 1.33
CA CYS A 4 -22.74 0.76 0.57
C CYS A 4 -21.93 -0.27 1.40
N LEU A 5 -21.75 -0.06 2.71
CA LEU A 5 -20.97 -0.98 3.56
C LEU A 5 -21.82 -1.91 4.42
N GLN A 6 -23.11 -1.62 4.62
CA GLN A 6 -23.98 -2.46 5.46
C GLN A 6 -24.13 -3.89 4.96
N HIS A 7 -24.48 -4.04 3.68
CA HIS A 7 -24.68 -5.35 3.10
C HIS A 7 -23.38 -6.19 3.08
N PRO A 8 -22.22 -5.65 2.65
CA PRO A 8 -20.93 -6.35 2.78
C PRO A 8 -20.57 -6.75 4.21
N VAL A 9 -20.81 -5.87 5.20
CA VAL A 9 -20.53 -6.20 6.61
C VAL A 9 -21.34 -7.40 7.07
N ASN A 10 -22.64 -7.46 6.74
CA ASN A 10 -23.48 -8.61 7.09
C ASN A 10 -22.98 -9.93 6.48
N GLN A 11 -22.54 -9.90 5.21
CA GLN A 11 -21.93 -11.07 4.57
C GLN A 11 -20.65 -11.52 5.28
N LEU A 12 -19.76 -10.58 5.63
CA LEU A 12 -18.53 -10.86 6.35
C LEU A 12 -18.79 -11.45 7.75
N LEU A 13 -19.81 -10.95 8.47
CA LEU A 13 -20.22 -11.49 9.77
C LEU A 13 -20.75 -12.93 9.66
N LEU A 14 -21.36 -13.29 8.53
CA LEU A 14 -21.78 -14.64 8.19
C LEU A 14 -20.64 -15.51 7.61
N LYS A 15 -19.39 -15.04 7.67
CA LYS A 15 -18.19 -15.70 7.13
C LYS A 15 -18.24 -15.96 5.62
N GLN A 16 -18.98 -15.12 4.88
CA GLN A 16 -19.05 -15.22 3.43
C GLN A 16 -17.95 -14.38 2.79
N ASP A 17 -17.31 -14.93 1.76
CA ASP A 17 -16.32 -14.22 0.96
C ASP A 17 -16.98 -13.19 0.06
N LEU A 18 -16.37 -12.02 -0.04
CA LEU A 18 -16.80 -10.97 -0.97
C LEU A 18 -16.11 -11.14 -2.32
N THR A 19 -16.78 -10.75 -3.40
CA THR A 19 -16.17 -10.71 -4.73
C THR A 19 -15.14 -9.59 -4.83
N ALA A 20 -14.18 -9.73 -5.75
CA ALA A 20 -13.17 -8.70 -6.00
C ALA A 20 -13.80 -7.33 -6.35
N ASP A 21 -14.86 -7.31 -7.14
CA ASP A 21 -15.52 -6.07 -7.56
C ASP A 21 -16.24 -5.41 -6.39
N LEU A 22 -16.90 -6.20 -5.52
CA LEU A 22 -17.54 -5.68 -4.32
C LEU A 22 -16.52 -5.07 -3.36
N VAL A 23 -15.38 -5.74 -3.12
CA VAL A 23 -14.31 -5.17 -2.29
C VAL A 23 -13.68 -3.94 -2.94
N CYS A 24 -13.49 -3.94 -4.26
CA CYS A 24 -12.99 -2.77 -4.98
C CYS A 24 -13.89 -1.55 -4.74
N ASN A 25 -15.22 -1.74 -4.82
CA ASN A 25 -16.18 -0.68 -4.55
C ASN A 25 -16.14 -0.24 -3.08
N CYS A 26 -16.14 -1.18 -2.13
CA CYS A 26 -16.08 -0.89 -0.69
C CYS A 26 -14.83 -0.10 -0.31
N ILE A 27 -13.64 -0.57 -0.72
CA ILE A 27 -12.38 0.13 -0.47
C ILE A 27 -12.36 1.47 -1.21
N GLY A 28 -12.95 1.52 -2.40
CA GLY A 28 -13.07 2.75 -3.17
C GLY A 28 -13.83 3.85 -2.44
N VAL A 29 -15.05 3.58 -1.97
CA VAL A 29 -15.85 4.58 -1.24
C VAL A 29 -15.19 5.02 0.07
N ILE A 30 -14.46 4.13 0.76
CA ILE A 30 -13.65 4.46 1.93
C ILE A 30 -12.54 5.44 1.54
N MET A 31 -11.83 5.17 0.45
CA MET A 31 -10.72 5.98 -0.05
C MET A 31 -11.17 7.28 -0.74
N ASP A 32 -12.44 7.40 -1.10
CA ASP A 32 -13.05 8.65 -1.58
C ASP A 32 -13.54 9.54 -0.44
N GLY A 33 -13.48 9.05 0.81
CA GLY A 33 -13.93 9.78 2.00
C GLY A 33 -15.44 9.81 2.17
N ALA A 34 -16.16 8.86 1.55
CA ALA A 34 -17.62 8.79 1.57
C ALA A 34 -18.19 7.95 2.74
N CYS A 35 -17.34 7.46 3.65
CA CYS A 35 -17.76 6.59 4.75
C CYS A 35 -17.45 7.19 6.12
N ASP A 36 -18.37 7.02 7.06
CA ASP A 36 -18.14 7.40 8.46
C ASP A 36 -17.08 6.49 9.11
N PRO A 37 -16.31 6.99 10.09
CA PRO A 37 -15.30 6.20 10.79
C PRO A 37 -15.84 4.90 11.40
N VAL A 38 -17.09 4.90 11.87
CA VAL A 38 -17.77 3.73 12.43
C VAL A 38 -17.98 2.64 11.37
N ASP A 39 -18.37 3.03 10.16
CA ASP A 39 -18.62 2.08 9.06
C ASP A 39 -17.31 1.46 8.57
N ILE A 40 -16.25 2.27 8.47
CA ILE A 40 -14.90 1.82 8.15
C ILE A 40 -14.42 0.82 9.21
N ALA A 41 -14.60 1.14 10.50
CA ALA A 41 -14.20 0.28 11.60
C ALA A 41 -14.95 -1.07 11.56
N ALA A 42 -16.27 -1.04 11.35
CA ALA A 42 -17.09 -2.24 11.25
C ALA A 42 -16.64 -3.15 10.09
N PHE A 43 -16.44 -2.57 8.91
CA PHE A 43 -16.00 -3.31 7.72
C PHE A 43 -14.62 -3.95 7.91
N LEU A 44 -13.63 -3.18 8.38
CA LEU A 44 -12.27 -3.68 8.57
C LEU A 44 -12.20 -4.74 9.67
N THR A 45 -12.98 -4.59 10.74
CA THR A 45 -13.05 -5.58 11.82
C THR A 45 -13.70 -6.87 11.35
N ALA A 46 -14.84 -6.79 10.65
CA ALA A 46 -15.54 -7.96 10.12
C ALA A 46 -14.68 -8.74 9.13
N MET A 47 -13.97 -8.02 8.23
CA MET A 47 -13.06 -8.62 7.26
C MET A 47 -11.86 -9.31 7.93
N ALA A 48 -11.24 -8.66 8.93
CA ALA A 48 -10.16 -9.25 9.69
C ALA A 48 -10.62 -10.50 10.46
N ALA A 49 -11.81 -10.46 11.07
CA ALA A 49 -12.38 -11.58 11.80
C ALA A 49 -12.76 -12.76 10.89
N LYS A 50 -13.23 -12.50 9.65
CA LYS A 50 -13.47 -13.54 8.65
C LYS A 50 -12.16 -14.18 8.18
N GLY A 51 -11.13 -13.36 7.95
CA GLY A 51 -9.91 -13.73 7.24
C GLY A 51 -10.02 -13.35 5.76
N VAL A 52 -8.97 -12.74 5.20
CA VAL A 52 -8.96 -12.21 3.83
C VAL A 52 -8.61 -13.31 2.83
N VAL A 53 -9.39 -13.42 1.75
CA VAL A 53 -9.09 -14.34 0.62
C VAL A 53 -8.52 -13.58 -0.58
N ALA A 54 -7.91 -14.32 -1.53
CA ALA A 54 -7.19 -13.74 -2.67
C ALA A 54 -8.06 -12.79 -3.52
N ALA A 55 -9.32 -13.14 -3.78
CA ALA A 55 -10.23 -12.29 -4.57
C ALA A 55 -10.47 -10.92 -3.91
N GLU A 56 -10.65 -10.90 -2.59
CA GLU A 56 -10.83 -9.67 -1.81
C GLU A 56 -9.56 -8.81 -1.84
N LEU A 57 -8.40 -9.44 -1.72
CA LEU A 57 -7.11 -8.77 -1.81
C LEU A 57 -6.87 -8.14 -3.19
N VAL A 58 -7.27 -8.81 -4.26
CA VAL A 58 -7.25 -8.27 -5.63
C VAL A 58 -8.15 -7.04 -5.74
N GLY A 59 -9.38 -7.12 -5.23
CA GLY A 59 -10.32 -6.00 -5.22
C GLY A 59 -9.77 -4.77 -4.49
N ALA A 60 -9.23 -4.99 -3.30
CA ALA A 60 -8.64 -3.93 -2.49
C ALA A 60 -7.39 -3.31 -3.16
N ALA A 61 -6.51 -4.13 -3.75
CA ALA A 61 -5.35 -3.65 -4.47
C ALA A 61 -5.73 -2.82 -5.71
N ARG A 62 -6.76 -3.24 -6.46
CA ARG A 62 -7.30 -2.47 -7.60
C ARG A 62 -7.80 -1.09 -7.16
N ALA A 63 -8.59 -1.04 -6.09
CA ALA A 63 -9.12 0.22 -5.55
C ALA A 63 -8.02 1.17 -5.06
N MET A 64 -6.97 0.64 -4.41
CA MET A 64 -5.83 1.43 -3.97
C MET A 64 -4.98 1.93 -5.15
N ARG A 65 -4.71 1.09 -6.15
CA ARG A 65 -3.95 1.48 -7.34
C ARG A 65 -4.66 2.54 -8.17
N SER A 66 -5.99 2.47 -8.32
CA SER A 66 -6.76 3.46 -9.09
C SER A 66 -6.82 4.85 -8.45
N ARG A 67 -6.50 4.95 -7.15
CA ARG A 67 -6.48 6.20 -6.36
C ARG A 67 -5.08 6.64 -5.95
N ALA A 68 -4.05 5.92 -6.42
CA ALA A 68 -2.67 6.31 -6.22
C ALA A 68 -2.27 7.41 -7.21
N SER A 69 -1.33 8.26 -6.81
CA SER A 69 -0.61 9.13 -7.74
C SER A 69 0.25 8.27 -8.66
N ARG A 70 -0.29 7.91 -9.82
CA ARG A 70 0.33 6.97 -10.75
C ARG A 70 1.67 7.53 -11.26
N ILE A 71 2.70 6.70 -11.19
CA ILE A 71 4.01 6.99 -11.77
C ILE A 71 4.00 6.50 -13.21
N VAL A 72 4.37 7.38 -14.14
CA VAL A 72 4.50 7.06 -15.58
C VAL A 72 5.99 7.05 -15.93
N THR A 73 6.43 5.99 -16.60
CA THR A 73 7.83 5.77 -17.02
C THR A 73 7.84 5.00 -18.34
N GLN A 74 8.90 5.16 -19.13
CA GLN A 74 9.12 4.39 -20.35
C GLN A 74 9.83 3.06 -20.08
N ARG A 75 10.36 2.86 -18.85
CA ARG A 75 11.13 1.68 -18.50
C ARG A 75 10.23 0.48 -18.15
N SER A 76 10.63 -0.69 -18.63
CA SER A 76 9.98 -1.97 -18.36
C SER A 76 10.98 -3.13 -18.63
N PRO A 77 10.90 -4.26 -17.92
CA PRO A 77 10.08 -4.48 -16.72
C PRO A 77 10.61 -3.68 -15.53
N LEU A 78 9.74 -3.47 -14.54
CA LEU A 78 10.08 -2.85 -13.25
C LEU A 78 10.16 -3.92 -12.16
N LEU A 79 11.11 -3.78 -11.25
CA LEU A 79 11.22 -4.60 -10.04
C LEU A 79 10.80 -3.77 -8.82
N ASP A 80 9.98 -4.39 -7.96
CA ASP A 80 9.78 -3.94 -6.59
C ASP A 80 10.33 -4.99 -5.61
N THR A 81 10.95 -4.51 -4.53
CA THR A 81 11.49 -5.34 -3.45
C THR A 81 10.71 -5.13 -2.14
N CYS A 82 9.56 -4.47 -2.20
CA CYS A 82 8.71 -4.18 -1.04
C CYS A 82 8.29 -5.45 -0.29
N GLY A 83 8.20 -5.35 1.03
CA GLY A 83 7.62 -6.38 1.90
C GLY A 83 6.44 -5.81 2.68
N THR A 84 5.62 -6.69 3.26
CA THR A 84 4.53 -6.27 4.15
C THR A 84 5.04 -5.66 5.46
N GLY A 85 6.27 -6.01 5.86
CA GLY A 85 6.87 -5.63 7.14
C GLY A 85 6.23 -6.37 8.32
N GLY A 86 6.70 -6.07 9.53
CA GLY A 86 6.10 -6.59 10.77
C GLY A 86 6.52 -8.02 11.15
N ASP A 87 7.62 -8.54 10.59
CA ASP A 87 8.21 -9.84 10.97
C ASP A 87 8.82 -9.87 12.38
N ARG A 88 9.04 -8.69 12.99
CA ARG A 88 9.66 -8.47 14.31
C ARG A 88 11.07 -9.06 14.43
N LEU A 89 11.73 -9.33 13.30
CA LEU A 89 13.09 -9.88 13.29
C LEU A 89 14.16 -8.80 13.43
N HIS A 90 13.78 -7.52 13.40
CA HIS A 90 14.68 -6.36 13.54
C HIS A 90 15.92 -6.45 12.62
N THR A 91 15.75 -7.04 11.44
CA THR A 91 16.80 -7.14 10.44
C THR A 91 17.15 -5.76 9.90
N PHE A 92 18.34 -5.62 9.31
CA PHE A 92 18.69 -4.43 8.55
C PHE A 92 17.78 -4.30 7.31
N ASN A 93 17.79 -3.14 6.65
CA ASN A 93 16.94 -2.87 5.48
C ASN A 93 17.37 -3.63 4.21
N ILE A 94 17.27 -4.97 4.26
CA ILE A 94 17.68 -5.92 3.20
C ILE A 94 17.04 -5.50 1.87
N SER A 95 15.74 -5.24 1.85
CA SER A 95 15.06 -4.88 0.61
C SER A 95 15.53 -3.55 0.01
N THR A 96 15.96 -2.60 0.84
CA THR A 96 16.53 -1.33 0.35
C THR A 96 17.91 -1.55 -0.24
N ALA A 97 18.75 -2.35 0.42
CA ALA A 97 20.05 -2.73 -0.12
C ALA A 97 19.91 -3.50 -1.45
N THR A 98 19.00 -4.48 -1.52
CA THR A 98 18.71 -5.25 -2.74
C THR A 98 18.26 -4.34 -3.89
N ALA A 99 17.39 -3.36 -3.63
CA ALA A 99 16.96 -2.41 -4.65
C ALA A 99 18.13 -1.63 -5.26
N ILE A 100 19.05 -1.13 -4.40
CA ILE A 100 20.22 -0.36 -4.84
C ILE A 100 21.16 -1.25 -5.67
N VAL A 101 21.47 -2.45 -5.18
CA VAL A 101 22.36 -3.39 -5.88
C VAL A 101 21.77 -3.85 -7.22
N ALA A 102 20.48 -4.19 -7.26
CA ALA A 102 19.81 -4.58 -8.50
C ALA A 102 19.84 -3.46 -9.54
N ALA A 103 19.58 -2.21 -9.12
CA ALA A 103 19.67 -1.05 -10.00
C ALA A 103 21.08 -0.79 -10.52
N ALA A 104 22.10 -0.95 -9.68
CA ALA A 104 23.50 -0.86 -10.10
C ALA A 104 23.89 -1.93 -11.13
N CYS A 105 23.20 -3.08 -11.12
CA CYS A 105 23.33 -4.14 -12.12
C CYS A 105 22.46 -3.93 -13.36
N GLY A 106 21.79 -2.79 -13.51
CA GLY A 106 20.99 -2.42 -14.69
C GLY A 106 19.51 -2.84 -14.64
N VAL A 107 19.00 -3.36 -13.52
CA VAL A 107 17.57 -3.64 -13.35
C VAL A 107 16.82 -2.34 -13.07
N ASN A 108 15.66 -2.12 -13.70
CA ASN A 108 14.83 -0.96 -13.39
C ASN A 108 14.06 -1.18 -12.09
N VAL A 109 14.25 -0.34 -11.08
CA VAL A 109 13.69 -0.57 -9.74
C VAL A 109 12.74 0.55 -9.33
N ALA A 110 11.46 0.24 -9.20
CA ALA A 110 10.47 1.11 -8.59
C ALA A 110 10.18 0.58 -7.18
N LYS A 111 10.98 1.01 -6.18
CA LYS A 111 10.86 0.46 -4.83
C LYS A 111 9.71 1.13 -4.09
N HIS A 112 8.65 0.40 -3.78
CA HIS A 112 7.61 0.87 -2.87
C HIS A 112 8.07 0.76 -1.42
N GLY A 113 7.85 1.80 -0.63
CA GLY A 113 8.27 1.78 0.77
C GLY A 113 7.59 2.81 1.65
N ASN A 114 7.81 2.63 2.95
CA ASN A 114 7.27 3.48 4.00
C ASN A 114 8.31 3.68 5.11
N ARG A 115 7.99 4.55 6.08
CA ARG A 115 8.69 4.65 7.35
C ARG A 115 8.37 3.46 8.25
N SER A 116 9.22 3.18 9.21
CA SER A 116 8.96 2.09 10.15
C SER A 116 7.71 2.34 11.00
N VAL A 117 7.01 1.25 11.31
CA VAL A 117 5.91 1.22 12.29
C VAL A 117 6.26 0.37 13.52
N SER A 118 7.31 -0.48 13.44
CA SER A 118 7.66 -1.45 14.49
C SER A 118 9.14 -1.89 14.55
N SER A 119 9.95 -1.57 13.54
CA SER A 119 11.40 -1.81 13.54
C SER A 119 12.18 -0.56 13.99
N SER A 120 13.49 -0.69 14.18
CA SER A 120 14.37 0.45 14.50
C SER A 120 14.52 1.45 13.34
N SER A 121 14.33 1.01 12.08
CA SER A 121 14.37 1.87 10.89
C SER A 121 13.63 1.22 9.72
N GLY A 122 12.90 2.03 8.93
CA GLY A 122 12.23 1.62 7.71
C GLY A 122 13.00 2.06 6.46
N SER A 123 12.52 1.63 5.29
CA SER A 123 13.18 1.94 4.02
C SER A 123 13.33 3.45 3.77
N ALA A 124 12.31 4.23 4.12
CA ALA A 124 12.33 5.69 3.99
C ALA A 124 13.36 6.33 4.94
N ASP A 125 13.46 5.84 6.17
CA ASP A 125 14.37 6.39 7.19
C ASP A 125 15.85 6.19 6.79
N VAL A 126 16.17 5.03 6.21
CA VAL A 126 17.51 4.75 5.67
C VAL A 126 17.83 5.65 4.48
N LEU A 127 16.92 5.77 3.51
CA LEU A 127 17.16 6.57 2.31
C LEU A 127 17.30 8.07 2.63
N GLU A 128 16.47 8.58 3.55
CA GLU A 128 16.58 9.95 4.05
C GLU A 128 17.93 10.20 4.74
N SER A 129 18.39 9.25 5.56
CA SER A 129 19.72 9.31 6.21
C SER A 129 20.87 9.29 5.20
N LEU A 130 20.68 8.68 4.02
CA LEU A 130 21.63 8.69 2.91
C LEU A 130 21.55 9.95 2.05
N GLY A 131 20.68 10.91 2.39
CA GLY A 131 20.51 12.16 1.65
C GLY A 131 19.56 12.07 0.45
N VAL A 132 18.81 10.97 0.31
CA VAL A 132 17.82 10.83 -0.76
C VAL A 132 16.57 11.65 -0.41
N ASN A 133 16.11 12.48 -1.33
CA ASN A 133 14.79 13.10 -1.21
C ASN A 133 13.71 12.04 -1.42
N ILE A 134 13.09 11.57 -0.33
CA ILE A 134 12.03 10.57 -0.36
C ILE A 134 10.64 11.14 -0.69
N ASN A 135 10.49 12.47 -0.74
CA ASN A 135 9.20 13.13 -0.97
C ASN A 135 8.99 13.50 -2.44
N LEU A 136 9.41 12.62 -3.36
CA LEU A 136 9.22 12.85 -4.79
C LEU A 136 7.74 12.81 -5.16
N THR A 137 7.33 13.73 -6.06
CA THR A 137 6.06 13.61 -6.76
C THR A 137 6.10 12.44 -7.73
N ALA A 138 4.92 11.98 -8.18
CA ALA A 138 4.84 10.88 -9.15
C ALA A 138 5.61 11.18 -10.45
N ASP A 139 5.54 12.44 -10.93
CA ASP A 139 6.26 12.88 -12.14
C ASP A 139 7.78 12.82 -11.96
N LEU A 140 8.28 13.29 -10.81
CA LEU A 140 9.72 13.25 -10.51
C LEU A 140 10.21 11.82 -10.32
N ALA A 141 9.42 10.95 -9.67
CA ALA A 141 9.74 9.54 -9.56
C ALA A 141 9.81 8.85 -10.93
N GLY A 142 8.89 9.18 -11.85
CA GLY A 142 8.92 8.69 -13.23
C GLY A 142 10.19 9.12 -13.97
N ARG A 143 10.59 10.38 -13.82
CA ARG A 143 11.86 10.88 -14.37
C ARG A 143 13.07 10.20 -13.78
N CYS A 144 13.11 9.95 -12.47
CA CYS A 144 14.20 9.19 -11.84
C CYS A 144 14.28 7.76 -12.39
N LEU A 145 13.15 7.10 -12.65
CA LEU A 145 13.15 5.80 -13.32
C LEU A 145 13.74 5.91 -14.72
N ASP A 146 13.30 6.86 -15.52
CA ASP A 146 13.74 7.02 -16.91
C ASP A 146 15.24 7.40 -17.01
N GLU A 147 15.71 8.33 -16.18
CA GLU A 147 17.09 8.87 -16.23
C GLU A 147 18.10 7.97 -15.49
N ILE A 148 17.74 7.44 -14.31
CA ILE A 148 18.69 6.76 -13.39
C ILE A 148 18.44 5.24 -13.33
N GLY A 149 17.21 4.79 -13.60
CA GLY A 149 16.82 3.37 -13.49
C GLY A 149 16.35 2.95 -12.10
N ILE A 150 16.26 3.87 -11.14
CA ILE A 150 15.72 3.60 -9.80
C ILE A 150 14.93 4.80 -9.26
N ALA A 151 13.79 4.52 -8.63
CA ALA A 151 13.06 5.50 -7.85
C ALA A 151 12.49 4.87 -6.57
N PHE A 152 12.46 5.68 -5.51
CA PHE A 152 11.74 5.33 -4.29
C PHE A 152 10.32 5.88 -4.34
N CYS A 153 9.35 4.97 -4.31
CA CYS A 153 7.93 5.29 -4.30
C CYS A 153 7.48 5.38 -2.83
N PHE A 154 7.42 6.59 -2.26
CA PHE A 154 7.08 6.76 -0.85
C PHE A 154 5.56 6.73 -0.63
N ALA A 155 5.09 5.71 0.09
CA ALA A 155 3.66 5.41 0.23
C ALA A 155 2.80 6.58 0.74
N PRO A 156 3.20 7.35 1.78
CA PRO A 156 2.41 8.49 2.28
C PRO A 156 2.22 9.61 1.26
N VAL A 157 3.15 9.77 0.32
CA VAL A 157 3.05 10.78 -0.76
C VAL A 157 2.16 10.28 -1.88
N LEU A 158 2.32 9.01 -2.28
CA LEU A 158 1.66 8.47 -3.48
C LEU A 158 0.29 7.86 -3.22
N HIS A 159 -0.07 7.55 -1.97
CA HIS A 159 -1.38 7.04 -1.58
C HIS A 159 -2.14 8.04 -0.71
N GLY A 160 -2.28 9.30 -1.15
CA GLY A 160 -2.92 10.38 -0.38
C GLY A 160 -4.35 10.07 0.09
N ALA A 161 -5.10 9.24 -0.65
CA ALA A 161 -6.43 8.76 -0.27
C ALA A 161 -6.45 7.91 1.02
N MET A 162 -5.30 7.36 1.45
CA MET A 162 -5.19 6.63 2.72
C MET A 162 -5.48 7.49 3.95
N LYS A 163 -5.50 8.83 3.83
CA LYS A 163 -5.87 9.75 4.91
C LYS A 163 -7.25 9.46 5.52
N TYR A 164 -8.18 8.88 4.75
CA TYR A 164 -9.52 8.54 5.24
C TYR A 164 -9.54 7.24 6.07
N ALA A 165 -8.71 6.25 5.72
CA ALA A 165 -8.64 4.98 6.44
C ALA A 165 -7.63 4.99 7.59
N ALA A 166 -6.57 5.80 7.49
CA ALA A 166 -5.44 5.76 8.43
C ALA A 166 -5.82 6.06 9.91
N PRO A 167 -6.67 7.06 10.23
CA PRO A 167 -7.06 7.32 11.61
C PRO A 167 -7.80 6.13 12.25
N VAL A 168 -8.74 5.53 11.51
CA VAL A 168 -9.52 4.37 11.97
C VAL A 168 -8.60 3.18 12.20
N ARG A 169 -7.69 2.89 11.25
CA ARG A 169 -6.71 1.82 11.40
C ARG A 169 -5.83 1.98 12.64
N ARG A 170 -5.42 3.22 12.94
CA ARG A 170 -4.62 3.52 14.14
C ARG A 170 -5.41 3.23 15.41
N GLN A 171 -6.70 3.58 15.45
CA GLN A 171 -7.56 3.32 16.61
C GLN A 171 -7.90 1.84 16.79
N LEU A 172 -8.10 1.10 15.70
CA LEU A 172 -8.35 -0.36 15.75
C LEU A 172 -7.17 -1.10 16.38
N GLY A 173 -5.93 -0.69 16.09
CA GLY A 173 -4.73 -1.25 16.74
C GLY A 173 -4.37 -2.69 16.38
N PHE A 174 -5.12 -3.34 15.48
CA PHE A 174 -4.82 -4.68 14.96
C PHE A 174 -4.65 -4.68 13.43
N PRO A 175 -3.96 -5.70 12.86
CA PRO A 175 -3.76 -5.79 11.41
C PRO A 175 -5.08 -5.95 10.64
N THR A 176 -5.23 -5.22 9.54
CA THR A 176 -6.39 -5.32 8.64
C THR A 176 -5.94 -5.68 7.24
N ILE A 177 -6.86 -5.80 6.28
CA ILE A 177 -6.53 -6.05 4.86
C ILE A 177 -5.45 -5.08 4.33
N PHE A 178 -5.42 -3.83 4.80
CA PHE A 178 -4.42 -2.84 4.41
C PHE A 178 -2.99 -3.20 4.76
N ASN A 179 -2.77 -4.08 5.76
CA ASN A 179 -1.43 -4.56 6.10
C ASN A 179 -0.88 -5.54 5.06
N LEU A 180 -1.74 -6.11 4.21
CA LEU A 180 -1.36 -7.01 3.12
C LEU A 180 -1.15 -6.26 1.79
N LEU A 181 -1.63 -5.03 1.69
CA LEU A 181 -1.73 -4.30 0.42
C LEU A 181 -0.47 -3.54 0.01
N GLY A 182 0.47 -3.30 0.92
CA GLY A 182 1.69 -2.53 0.63
C GLY A 182 2.44 -3.04 -0.63
N PRO A 183 2.87 -4.31 -0.67
CA PRO A 183 3.55 -4.89 -1.84
C PRO A 183 2.68 -4.99 -3.09
N LEU A 184 1.36 -4.92 -2.94
CA LEU A 184 0.41 -5.11 -4.04
C LEU A 184 -0.02 -3.80 -4.68
N THR A 185 0.44 -2.65 -4.19
CA THR A 185 -0.11 -1.34 -4.57
C THR A 185 0.92 -0.37 -5.12
N ASN A 186 2.07 -0.87 -5.59
CA ASN A 186 3.12 -0.05 -6.18
C ASN A 186 2.56 0.92 -7.26
N PRO A 187 2.68 2.25 -7.08
CA PRO A 187 2.11 3.25 -7.99
C PRO A 187 2.72 3.29 -9.40
N ALA A 188 3.88 2.65 -9.60
CA ALA A 188 4.52 2.49 -10.91
C ALA A 188 4.04 1.23 -11.65
N GLY A 189 3.25 0.36 -11.02
CA GLY A 189 2.76 -0.87 -11.63
C GLY A 189 3.82 -1.97 -11.78
N ALA A 190 4.86 -1.93 -10.94
CA ALA A 190 5.81 -3.03 -10.76
C ALA A 190 5.15 -4.29 -10.16
#